data_AF-A0A2V5Z0S1-F1
#
_entry.id   AF-A0A2V5Z0S1-F1
#
_cell.length_a   1.000
_cell.length_b   1.000
_cell.length_c   1.000
_cell.angle_alpha   90.00
_cell.angle_beta   90.00
_cell.angle_gamma   90.00
#
_symmetry.space_group_name_H-M   'P 1'
#
loop_
_entity.id
_entity.type
_entity.pdbx_description
1 polymer ?
#
loop_
_entity_poly.entity_id
_entity_poly.type
_entity_poly.pdbx_seq_one_letter_code
_entity_poly.pdbx_strand_id
1 'polypeptide(L)' 'MDDTDASALVHAALQHDDEAARALVRQLYPLVAKIVRAHRPHRTDEEDLCQMIFIK' A
#
# COMPACT_ATOMS: atom_id res chain seq x y z
N MET A 1 -3.13 14.79 -11.98
CA MET A 1 -3.31 15.15 -10.56
C MET A 1 -2.89 13.90 -9.80
N ASP A 2 -2.01 13.99 -8.80
CA ASP A 2 -1.79 12.97 -7.73
C ASP A 2 -0.32 12.59 -7.46
N ASP A 3 0.63 12.74 -8.39
CA ASP A 3 2.03 12.29 -8.13
C ASP A 3 2.74 13.19 -7.09
N THR A 4 2.39 14.48 -7.07
CA THR A 4 2.86 15.44 -6.07
C THR A 4 2.27 15.15 -4.67
N ASP A 5 1.04 14.64 -4.60
CA ASP A 5 0.38 14.31 -3.33
C ASP A 5 0.95 13.02 -2.74
N ALA A 6 1.24 12.02 -3.56
CA ALA A 6 1.87 10.78 -3.11
C ALA A 6 3.26 11.03 -2.49
N SER A 7 4.09 11.87 -3.13
CA SER A 7 5.41 12.21 -2.59
C SER A 7 5.32 13.00 -1.28
N ALA A 8 4.36 13.91 -1.16
CA ALA A 8 4.11 14.64 0.09
C ALA A 8 3.64 13.71 1.23
N LEU A 9 2.75 12.75 0.91
CA LEU A 9 2.28 11.75 1.86
C LEU A 9 3.40 10.82 2.32
N VAL A 10 4.33 10.44 1.44
CA VAL A 10 5.53 9.67 1.81
C VAL A 10 6.41 10.47 2.75
N HIS A 11 6.68 11.74 2.44
CA HIS A 11 7.49 12.60 3.31
C HIS A 11 6.86 12.79 4.70
N ALA A 12 5.55 12.99 4.77
CA ALA A 12 4.83 13.11 6.04
C ALA A 12 4.80 11.80 6.83
N ALA A 13 4.56 10.66 6.17
CA ALA A 13 4.61 9.34 6.81
C ALA A 13 6.00 9.02 7.39
N LEU A 14 7.07 9.44 6.70
CA LEU A 14 8.45 9.32 7.20
C LEU A 14 8.72 10.21 8.43
N GLN A 15 7.92 11.25 8.67
CA GLN A 15 7.97 12.10 9.86
C GLN A 15 7.05 11.59 10.99
N HIS A 16 6.63 10.33 10.94
CA HIS A 16 5.69 9.70 11.88
C HIS A 16 4.27 10.30 11.87
N ASP A 17 3.84 10.88 10.75
CA ASP A 17 2.44 11.26 10.56
C ASP A 17 1.60 10.02 10.21
N ASP A 18 0.89 9.50 11.21
CA ASP A 18 0.02 8.34 11.09
C ASP A 18 -1.15 8.55 10.11
N GLU A 19 -1.62 9.79 9.94
CA GLU A 19 -2.74 10.08 9.04
C GLU A 19 -2.27 10.09 7.59
N ALA A 20 -1.10 10.68 7.35
CA ALA A 20 -0.45 10.60 6.04
C ALA A 20 -0.09 9.15 5.66
N ALA A 21 0.38 8.35 6.61
CA ALA A 21 0.66 6.93 6.39
C ALA A 21 -0.61 6.15 6.00
N ARG A 22 -1.75 6.39 6.70
CA ARG A 22 -3.03 5.76 6.36
C ARG A 22 -3.54 6.18 4.98
N ALA A 23 -3.42 7.46 4.63
CA ALA A 23 -3.81 7.97 3.33
C ALA A 23 -2.96 7.34 2.21
N LEU A 24 -1.65 7.23 2.42
CA LEU A 24 -0.73 6.58 1.49
C LEU A 24 -1.08 5.09 1.28
N VAL A 25 -1.34 4.36 2.36
CA VAL A 25 -1.74 2.94 2.30
C VAL A 25 -3.05 2.77 1.51
N ARG A 26 -4.06 3.61 1.74
CA ARG A 26 -5.34 3.57 1.01
C ARG A 26 -5.16 3.77 -0.50
N GLN A 27 -4.24 4.66 -0.90
CA GLN A 27 -3.94 4.91 -2.31
C GLN A 27 -3.15 3.75 -2.94
N LEU A 28 -2.20 3.16 -2.21
CA LEU A 28 -1.35 2.08 -2.70
C LEU A 28 -2.06 0.72 -2.71
N TYR A 29 -3.04 0.49 -1.84
CA TYR A 29 -3.76 -0.76 -1.70
C TYR A 29 -4.31 -1.35 -3.03
N PRO A 30 -5.06 -0.61 -3.87
CA PRO A 30 -5.57 -1.15 -5.13
C PRO A 30 -4.46 -1.50 -6.14
N LEU A 31 -3.31 -0.84 -6.09
CA LEU A 31 -2.16 -1.15 -6.96
C LEU A 31 -1.46 -2.44 -6.49
N VAL A 32 -1.21 -2.55 -5.18
CA VAL A 32 -0.62 -3.74 -4.57
C VAL A 32 -1.53 -4.94 -4.77
N ALA A 33 -2.84 -4.80 -4.54
CA ALA A 33 -3.83 -5.86 -4.77
C ALA A 33 -3.84 -6.34 -6.24
N LYS A 34 -3.72 -5.43 -7.22
CA LYS A 34 -3.59 -5.81 -8.64
C LYS A 34 -2.31 -6.62 -8.91
N ILE A 35 -1.18 -6.21 -8.34
CA ILE A 35 0.10 -6.93 -8.51
C ILE A 35 0.03 -8.31 -7.87
N VAL A 36 -0.50 -8.39 -6.64
CA VAL A 36 -0.70 -9.65 -5.89
C VAL A 36 -1.64 -10.58 -6.63
N ARG A 37 -2.77 -10.07 -7.16
CA ARG A 37 -3.69 -10.85 -8.00
C ARG A 37 -3.03 -11.37 -9.27
N ALA A 38 -2.22 -10.54 -9.93
CA ALA A 38 -1.53 -10.92 -11.17
C ALA A 38 -0.40 -11.94 -10.95
N HIS A 39 0.27 -11.92 -9.80
CA HIS A 39 1.39 -12.80 -9.47
C HIS A 39 1.01 -13.95 -8.53
N ARG A 40 -0.27 -14.16 -8.25
CA ARG A 40 -0.70 -15.17 -7.27
C ARG A 40 -0.53 -16.60 -7.79
N PRO A 41 0.16 -17.49 -7.06
CA PRO A 41 -0.03 -18.93 -7.17
C PRO A 41 -1.42 -19.29 -6.60
N HIS A 42 -2.12 -20.23 -7.22
CA HIS A 42 -3.53 -20.60 -7.01
C HIS A 42 -3.92 -21.10 -5.58
N ARG A 43 -3.07 -20.96 -4.56
CA ARG A 43 -3.23 -21.62 -3.24
C ARG A 43 -3.11 -20.74 -2.00
N THR A 44 -3.05 -19.42 -2.15
CA THR A 44 -3.00 -18.50 -1.01
C THR A 44 -4.19 -17.54 -1.12
N ASP A 45 -4.69 -16.97 -0.01
CA ASP A 45 -5.79 -15.98 0.00
C ASP A 45 -5.32 -14.52 -0.08
N GLU A 46 -6.10 -13.68 -0.77
CA GLU A 46 -5.78 -12.27 -1.13
C GLU A 46 -5.27 -11.44 0.05
N GLU A 47 -5.97 -11.60 1.16
CA GLU A 47 -5.78 -10.91 2.44
C GLU A 47 -4.41 -11.21 3.06
N ASP A 48 -3.97 -12.46 3.03
CA ASP A 48 -2.74 -12.92 3.70
C ASP A 48 -1.48 -12.28 3.09
N LEU A 49 -1.41 -12.17 1.76
CA LEU A 49 -0.28 -11.49 1.11
C LEU A 49 -0.32 -9.98 1.31
N CYS A 50 -1.50 -9.37 1.31
CA CYS A 50 -1.60 -7.94 1.59
C CYS A 50 -1.09 -7.64 3.01
N GLN A 51 -1.53 -8.41 4.01
CA GLN A 51 -1.04 -8.24 5.37
C GLN A 51 0.47 -8.46 5.49
N MET A 52 1.02 -9.50 4.84
CA MET A 52 2.45 -9.78 4.89
C MET A 52 3.33 -8.69 4.24
N ILE A 53 2.82 -8.01 3.21
CA ILE A 53 3.52 -6.88 2.56
C ILE A 53 3.47 -5.62 3.44
N PHE A 54 2.34 -5.37 4.11
CA PHE A 54 2.18 -4.16 4.94
C PHE A 54 2.76 -4.28 6.36
N ILE A 55 3.05 -5.49 6.86
CA ILE A 55 3.63 -5.73 8.19
C ILE A 55 5.18 -5.62 8.19
N LYS A 56 5.82 -5.63 7.02
CA LYS A 56 7.29 -5.66 6.90
C LYS A 56 7.93 -4.29 6.77
#